data_AF-A0A355S250-F1
#
_entry.id   AF-A0A355S250-F1
#
_cell.length_a   1.000
_cell.length_b   1.000
_cell.length_c   1.000
_cell.angle_alpha   90.00
_cell.angle_beta   90.00
_cell.angle_gamma   90.00
#
_symmetry.space_group_name_H-M   'P 1'
#
loop_
_entity.id
_entity.type
_entity.pdbx_description
1 polymer ?
#
loop_
_entity_poly.entity_id
_entity_poly.type
_entity_poly.pdbx_seq_one_letter_code
_entity_poly.pdbx_strand_id
1 'polypeptide(L)' 'CTVSRLVSGGSIPPCCYKDMLKGKFTHEFNCIKDSVLDIERFYCIEFNDDEISFILRNIIKL' A
#
# COMPACT_ATOMS: atom_id res chain seq x y z
N CYS A 1 -0.20 9.13 -9.22
CA CYS A 1 0.18 7.71 -9.32
C CYS A 1 1.25 7.42 -8.28
N THR A 2 1.06 6.41 -7.43
CA THR A 2 1.99 6.05 -6.34
C THR A 2 3.35 5.61 -6.86
N VAL A 3 3.37 4.75 -7.89
CA VAL A 3 4.63 4.27 -8.51
C VAL A 3 5.50 5.44 -8.96
N SER A 4 4.96 6.39 -9.73
CA SER A 4 5.72 7.56 -10.19
C SER A 4 6.26 8.42 -9.04
N ARG A 5 5.52 8.50 -7.92
CA ARG A 5 5.93 9.25 -6.74
C ARG A 5 7.11 8.57 -6.06
N LEU A 6 7.02 7.27 -5.83
CA LEU A 6 8.05 6.48 -5.19
C LEU A 6 9.33 6.40 -6.02
N VAL A 7 9.21 6.19 -7.33
CA VAL A 7 10.35 6.17 -8.26
C VAL A 7 11.10 7.52 -8.25
N SER A 8 10.38 8.63 -8.06
CA SER A 8 10.97 9.97 -7.94
C SER A 8 11.55 10.28 -6.54
N GLY A 9 11.56 9.31 -5.62
CA GLY A 9 12.00 9.51 -4.23
C GLY A 9 11.02 10.28 -3.34
N GLY A 10 9.76 10.44 -3.79
CA GLY A 10 8.72 11.12 -3.02
C GLY A 10 8.19 10.27 -1.87
N SER A 11 7.72 10.93 -0.80
CA SER A 11 7.12 10.26 0.35
C SER A 11 5.64 9.92 0.16
N ILE A 12 5.19 8.88 0.85
CA ILE A 12 3.76 8.51 0.92
C ILE A 12 3.12 9.25 2.09
N PRO A 13 1.95 9.90 1.91
CA PRO A 13 1.23 10.51 3.02
C PRO A 13 0.79 9.43 4.03
N PRO A 14 0.74 9.75 5.34
CA PRO A 14 0.30 8.80 6.35
C PRO A 14 -1.20 8.46 6.18
N CYS A 15 -1.56 7.20 6.40
CA CYS A 15 -2.94 6.75 6.41
C CYS A 15 -3.44 6.63 7.86
N CYS A 16 -4.32 7.53 8.29
CA CYS A 16 -4.86 7.53 9.66
C CYS A 16 -5.72 6.30 10.01
N TYR A 17 -6.14 5.52 9.00
CA TYR A 17 -6.91 4.29 9.18
C TYR A 17 -6.06 3.03 9.10
N LYS A 18 -4.73 3.14 8.92
CA LYS A 18 -3.83 1.99 8.70
C LYS A 18 -4.00 0.90 9.74
N ASP A 19 -3.94 1.24 11.02
CA ASP A 19 -4.00 0.25 12.10
C ASP A 19 -5.38 -0.43 12.16
N MET A 20 -6.45 0.33 11.93
CA MET A 20 -7.82 -0.21 11.86
C MET A 20 -7.98 -1.16 10.67
N LEU A 21 -7.49 -0.76 9.49
CA LEU A 21 -7.58 -1.55 8.26
C LEU A 21 -6.76 -2.83 8.38
N LYS A 22 -5.51 -2.72 8.87
CA LYS A 22 -4.61 -3.85 9.09
C LYS A 22 -5.14 -4.82 10.15
N GLY A 23 -5.84 -4.35 11.17
CA GLY A 23 -6.46 -5.20 12.19
C GLY A 23 -7.76 -5.86 11.74
N LYS A 24 -8.61 -5.15 10.99
CA LYS A 24 -9.92 -5.65 10.57
C LYS A 24 -9.86 -6.52 9.30
N PHE A 25 -8.95 -6.21 8.39
CA PHE A 25 -8.80 -6.85 7.08
C PHE A 25 -7.38 -7.39 6.89
N THR A 26 -6.87 -8.08 7.91
CA THR A 26 -5.48 -8.58 7.94
C THR A 26 -5.15 -9.47 6.74
N HIS A 27 -6.10 -10.31 6.33
CA HIS A 27 -5.92 -11.22 5.21
C HIS A 27 -5.78 -10.45 3.90
N GLU A 28 -6.73 -9.56 3.60
CA GLU A 28 -6.74 -8.74 2.41
C GLU A 28 -5.52 -7.81 2.36
N PHE A 29 -5.14 -7.23 3.51
CA PHE A 29 -3.93 -6.43 3.64
C PHE A 29 -2.68 -7.21 3.21
N ASN A 30 -2.51 -8.43 3.72
CA ASN A 30 -1.38 -9.28 3.37
C ASN A 30 -1.42 -9.72 1.89
N CYS A 31 -2.60 -10.06 1.37
CA CYS A 31 -2.74 -10.38 -0.05
C CYS A 31 -2.33 -9.23 -0.96
N ILE A 32 -2.69 -7.99 -0.62
CA ILE A 32 -2.28 -6.80 -1.38
C ILE A 32 -0.76 -6.61 -1.27
N LYS A 33 -0.20 -6.75 -0.05
CA LYS A 33 1.25 -6.65 0.18
C LYS A 33 2.02 -7.65 -0.67
N ASP A 34 1.56 -8.89 -0.74
CA ASP A 34 2.17 -9.92 -1.58
C ASP A 34 1.99 -9.62 -3.09
N SER A 35 0.84 -9.07 -3.47
CA SER A 35 0.52 -8.76 -4.87
C SER A 35 1.36 -7.62 -5.46
N VAL A 36 1.86 -6.70 -4.64
CA VAL A 36 2.69 -5.58 -5.11
C VAL A 36 4.18 -5.90 -5.19
N LEU A 37 4.63 -7.06 -4.69
CA LEU A 37 6.05 -7.45 -4.64
C LEU A 37 6.74 -7.39 -6.01
N ASP A 38 6.05 -7.78 -7.08
CA ASP A 38 6.64 -7.76 -8.43
C ASP A 38 6.79 -6.31 -8.95
N ILE A 39 5.91 -5.40 -8.54
CA ILE A 39 6.01 -3.97 -8.85
C ILE A 39 7.18 -3.35 -8.07
N GLU A 40 7.31 -3.68 -6.79
CA GLU A 40 8.43 -3.26 -5.94
C GLU A 40 9.77 -3.67 -6.54
N ARG A 41 9.89 -4.94 -6.95
CA ARG A 41 11.11 -5.48 -7.58
C ARG A 41 11.40 -4.83 -8.92
N PHE A 42 10.39 -4.63 -9.76
CA PHE A 42 10.58 -4.06 -11.10
C PHE A 42 11.04 -2.60 -11.05
N TYR A 43 10.43 -1.79 -10.17
CA TYR A 43 10.72 -0.36 -10.08
C TYR A 43 11.76 -0.01 -9.00
N CYS A 44 12.25 -0.99 -8.24
CA CYS A 44 13.11 -0.78 -7.07
C CYS A 44 12.51 0.21 -6.06
N ILE A 45 11.23 0.01 -5.71
CA ILE A 45 10.47 0.83 -4.77
C ILE A 45 9.90 -0.01 -3.62
N GLU A 46 9.41 0.63 -2.56
CA GLU A 46 8.72 -0.02 -1.45
C GLU A 46 7.33 0.61 -1.22
N PHE A 47 6.29 -0.22 -1.20
CA PHE A 47 4.95 0.14 -0.79
C PHE A 47 4.85 -0.06 0.72
N ASN A 48 4.97 1.04 1.47
CA ASN A 48 4.80 0.99 2.91
C ASN A 48 3.36 0.64 3.31
N ASP A 49 3.18 0.29 4.59
CA ASP A 49 1.87 -0.12 5.09
C ASP A 49 0.77 0.97 4.92
N ASP A 50 1.13 2.26 4.82
CA ASP A 50 0.17 3.33 4.55
C ASP A 50 -0.40 3.23 3.13
N GLU A 51 0.43 2.92 2.14
CA GLU A 51 0.00 2.73 0.77
C GLU A 51 -0.80 1.45 0.57
N ILE A 52 -0.37 0.35 1.18
CA ILE A 52 -1.16 -0.88 1.21
C ILE A 52 -2.55 -0.58 1.79
N SER A 53 -2.63 0.26 2.82
CA SER A 53 -3.90 0.69 3.41
C SER A 53 -4.74 1.53 2.45
N PHE A 54 -4.14 2.41 1.64
CA PHE A 54 -4.87 3.16 0.60
C PHE A 54 -5.41 2.26 -0.51
N ILE A 55 -4.62 1.30 -0.99
CA ILE A 55 -5.05 0.31 -1.98
C ILE A 55 -6.22 -0.50 -1.41
N LEU A 56 -6.06 -1.02 -0.19
CA LEU A 56 -7.08 -1.78 0.51
C LEU A 56 -8.37 -0.96 0.62
N ARG A 57 -8.29 0.28 1.11
CA ARG A 57 -9.44 1.19 1.22
C ARG A 57 -10.20 1.35 -0.11
N ASN A 58 -9.49 1.49 -1.22
CA ASN A 58 -10.09 1.61 -2.55
C ASN A 58 -10.82 0.32 -2.97
N ILE A 59 -10.34 -0.86 -2.59
CA ILE A 59 -10.96 -2.15 -2.90
C ILE A 59 -12.25 -2.34 -2.09
N ILE A 60 -12.21 -2.08 -0.78
CA ILE A 60 -13.38 -2.25 0.12
C ILE A 60 -14.37 -1.08 0.08
N LYS A 61 -14.04 0.01 -0.63
CA LYS A 61 -14.85 1.23 -0.76
C LYS A 61 -15.18 1.89 0.60
N LEU A 62 -14.16 2.02 1.46
CA LEU A 62 -14.22 2.74 2.74
C LEU A 62 -13.82 4.22 2.60
#